data_AF-T0FXU4-F1
#
_entry.id   AF-T0FXU4-F1
#
_cell.length_a   1.000
_cell.length_b   1.000
_cell.length_c   1.000
_cell.angle_alpha   90.00
_cell.angle_beta   90.00
_cell.angle_gamma   90.00
#
_symmetry.space_group_name_H-M   'P 1'
#
loop_
_entity.id
_entity.type
_entity.pdbx_description
1 polymer ?
#
loop_
_entity_poly.entity_id
_entity_poly.type
_entity_poly.pdbx_seq_one_letter_code
_entity_poly.pdbx_strand_id
1 'polypeptide(L)' 'MCNQISEEEILTSIRSGNDTFQKLMDDTGASTGCGTCSNSVRKILARELNVPRA' A
#
# COMPACT_ATOMS: atom_id res chain seq x y z
N MET A 1 8.30 -10.53 -2.26
CA MET A 1 7.83 -9.64 -1.17
C MET A 1 8.02 -10.36 0.15
N CYS A 2 8.66 -9.72 1.14
CA CYS A 2 8.99 -10.35 2.43
C CYS A 2 7.75 -10.86 3.20
N ASN A 3 6.59 -10.21 3.04
CA ASN A 3 5.32 -10.60 3.67
C ASN A 3 4.30 -11.23 2.69
N GLN A 4 4.72 -11.61 1.47
CA GLN A 4 3.81 -12.12 0.42
C GLN A 4 2.55 -11.25 0.15
N ILE A 5 2.61 -9.96 0.47
CA ILE A 5 1.47 -9.05 0.29
C ILE A 5 1.21 -8.86 -1.21
N SER A 6 -0.04 -9.10 -1.60
CA SER A 6 -0.53 -8.92 -2.96
C SER A 6 -0.92 -7.46 -3.22
N GLU A 7 -0.88 -7.03 -4.48
CA GLU A 7 -1.39 -5.71 -4.87
C GLU A 7 -2.86 -5.53 -4.45
N GLU A 8 -3.67 -6.59 -4.52
CA GLU A 8 -5.08 -6.54 -4.12
C GLU A 8 -5.31 -6.20 -2.65
N GLU A 9 -4.44 -6.66 -1.73
CA GLU A 9 -4.49 -6.27 -0.31
C GLU A 9 -4.14 -4.79 -0.13
N ILE A 10 -3.12 -4.31 -0.84
CA ILE A 10 -2.73 -2.89 -0.83
C ILE A 10 -3.92 -2.05 -1.32
N LEU A 11 -4.55 -2.44 -2.43
CA LEU A 11 -5.71 -1.75 -2.99
C LEU A 11 -6.90 -1.75 -2.02
N THR A 12 -7.17 -2.89 -1.37
CA THR A 12 -8.26 -3.02 -0.38
C THR A 12 -8.01 -2.12 0.83
N SER A 13 -6.78 -2.08 1.33
CA SER A 13 -6.34 -1.20 2.41
C SER A 13 -6.56 0.28 2.05
N ILE A 14 -6.14 0.71 0.85
CA ILE A 14 -6.34 2.08 0.35
C ILE A 14 -7.84 2.41 0.28
N ARG A 15 -8.66 1.49 -0.25
CA ARG A 15 -10.11 1.64 -0.34
C ARG A 15 -10.80 1.71 1.03
N SER A 16 -10.22 1.06 2.04
CA SER A 16 -10.68 1.13 3.44
C SER A 16 -10.46 2.52 4.07
N GLY A 17 -9.67 3.40 3.43
CA GLY A 17 -9.37 4.74 3.91
C GLY A 17 -7.91 4.92 4.34
N ASN A 18 -7.04 3.95 4.07
CA ASN A 18 -5.60 4.08 4.32
C ASN A 18 -4.95 4.92 3.21
N ASP A 19 -5.08 6.23 3.37
CA ASP A 19 -4.63 7.28 2.46
C ASP A 19 -3.16 7.70 2.67
N THR A 20 -2.45 7.05 3.59
CA THR A 20 -1.05 7.36 3.89
C THR A 20 -0.23 6.10 3.93
N PHE A 21 1.05 6.24 3.56
CA PHE A 21 1.99 5.11 3.56
C PHE A 21 2.10 4.48 4.94
N GLN A 22 2.09 5.28 6.02
CA GLN A 22 2.15 4.76 7.38
C GLN A 22 0.93 3.89 7.73
N LYS A 23 -0.30 4.39 7.50
CA LYS A 23 -1.52 3.59 7.74
C LYS A 23 -1.51 2.28 6.95
N LEU A 24 -1.06 2.34 5.70
CA LEU A 24 -0.99 1.16 4.84
C LEU A 24 0.06 0.16 5.33
N MET A 25 1.20 0.62 5.84
CA MET A 25 2.20 -0.25 6.47
C MET A 25 1.67 -0.89 7.75
N ASP A 26 0.94 -0.15 8.58
CA ASP A 26 0.39 -0.65 9.84
C ASP A 26 -0.74 -1.69 9.60
N ASP A 27 -1.53 -1.49 8.54
CA ASP A 27 -2.64 -2.37 8.16
C ASP A 27 -2.18 -3.64 7.42
N THR A 28 -1.33 -3.48 6.40
CA THR A 28 -0.87 -4.60 5.55
C THR A 28 0.42 -5.24 6.03
N GLY A 29 1.18 -4.57 6.89
CA GLY A 29 2.55 -4.97 7.23
C GLY A 29 3.56 -4.72 6.10
N ALA A 30 3.19 -4.06 5.00
CA ALA A 30 4.12 -3.80 3.90
C ALA A 30 5.32 -2.96 4.36
N SER A 31 6.50 -3.18 3.77
CA SER A 31 7.74 -2.44 4.08
C SER A 31 8.30 -2.56 5.51
N THR A 32 7.72 -3.38 6.37
CA THR A 32 8.19 -3.55 7.77
C THR A 32 9.41 -4.47 7.92
N GLY A 33 9.72 -5.29 6.91
CA GLY A 33 10.88 -6.18 6.90
C GLY A 33 12.09 -5.60 6.17
N CYS A 34 12.25 -6.00 4.91
CA CYS A 34 13.43 -5.72 4.09
C CYS A 34 13.42 -4.37 3.35
N GLY A 35 12.29 -3.64 3.33
CA GLY A 35 12.16 -2.32 2.67
C GLY A 35 12.26 -2.27 1.13
N THR A 36 12.68 -3.34 0.45
CA THR A 36 12.73 -3.40 -1.05
C THR A 36 11.37 -3.16 -1.71
N CYS A 37 10.34 -3.54 -0.98
CA CYS A 37 8.91 -3.38 -1.19
C CYS A 37 8.42 -1.92 -1.25
N SER A 38 9.08 -1.00 -0.55
CA SER A 38 8.54 0.31 -0.20
C SER A 38 8.28 1.20 -1.39
N ASN A 39 9.16 1.15 -2.39
CA ASN A 39 9.01 1.98 -3.58
C ASN A 39 7.79 1.56 -4.41
N SER A 40 7.56 0.26 -4.58
CA SER A 40 6.38 -0.25 -5.30
C SER A 40 5.09 0.09 -4.59
N VAL A 41 5.04 -0.07 -3.26
CA VAL A 41 3.88 0.26 -2.44
C VAL A 41 3.55 1.75 -2.52
N ARG A 42 4.55 2.64 -2.44
CA ARG A 42 4.35 4.08 -2.61
C ARG A 42 3.82 4.45 -3.99
N LYS A 43 4.27 3.77 -5.06
CA LYS A 43 3.75 3.97 -6.41
C LYS A 43 2.28 3.57 -6.52
N ILE A 44 1.89 2.43 -5.95
CA ILE A 44 0.49 1.98 -5.94
C ILE A 44 -0.37 2.98 -5.16
N LEU A 45 0.07 3.38 -3.94
CA LEU A 45 -0.63 4.36 -3.13
C LEU A 45 -0.82 5.69 -3.86
N ALA A 46 0.24 6.23 -4.47
CA ALA A 46 0.16 7.48 -5.23
C ALA A 46 -0.74 7.36 -6.45
N ARG A 47 -0.72 6.21 -7.15
CA ARG A 47 -1.61 5.93 -8.29
C ARG A 47 -3.07 5.92 -7.84
N GLU A 48 -3.42 5.17 -6.80
CA GLU A 48 -4.80 5.04 -6.36
C GLU A 48 -5.36 6.32 -5.75
N LEU A 49 -4.55 7.09 -5.01
CA LEU A 49 -4.97 8.39 -4.47
C LEU A 49 -5.13 9.47 -5.55
N ASN A 50 -4.41 9.35 -6.66
CA ASN A 50 -4.45 10.30 -7.76
C ASN A 50 -5.45 9.89 -8.86
N VAL A 51 -6.10 8.74 -8.74
CA VAL A 51 -7.25 8.39 -9.58
C VAL A 51 -8.50 8.97 -8.90
N PRO A 52 -9.23 9.91 -9.52
CA PRO A 52 -10.48 10.41 -8.96
C PRO A 52 -11.45 9.24 -8.84
N ARG A 53 -11.94 9.00 -7.62
CA ARG A 53 -13.03 8.07 -7.35
C ARG A 53 -14.27 8.55 -8.10
N ALA A 54 -14.58 7.91 -9.22
CA ALA A 54 -15.84 8.05 -9.96
C ALA A 54 -16.84 7.00 -9.46
#